data_AF-A0A7K0ZS92-F1
#
_entry.id   AF-A0A7K0ZS92-F1
#
_cell.length_a   1.000
_cell.length_b   1.000
_cell.length_c   1.000
_cell.angle_alpha   90.00
_cell.angle_beta   90.00
_cell.angle_gamma   90.00
#
_symmetry.space_group_name_H-M   'P 1'
#
loop_
_entity.id
_entity.type
_entity.pdbx_description
1 polymer ?
#
loop_
_entity_poly.entity_id
_entity_poly.type
_entity_poly.pdbx_seq_one_letter_code
_entity_poly.pdbx_strand_id
1 'polypeptide(L)'
;MSKRAVAAPSIEEVQNLLRAVIDPELGDNIVDLGMAGAITLADGVVTIGVKLTIRGCPLRAQIQKDIRSRLEVHPWVTKVKIDWGEMTPEERTDVMSRARWNARENATDTAVPLSARVLAIASGKGGVGKSSVTVNLAAALAAAGKTVGVLDADIWGFSIPRMLGMPDRLEAATVPGHDKPMIIPNERVIGKGLLKVVSTGMLVEDEGTALMWRGLMLTKAVEQFLNDVNWGHLDYLLIDMPPG
;
A
#
# COMPACT_ATOMS: atom_id res chain seq x y z
N MET A 1 -49.28 -12.87 -25.39
CA MET A 1 -48.26 -13.13 -24.34
C MET A 1 -47.82 -11.80 -23.77
N SER A 2 -48.27 -11.46 -22.55
CA SER A 2 -47.85 -10.22 -21.88
C SER A 2 -46.37 -10.35 -21.50
N LYS A 3 -45.49 -9.53 -22.11
CA LYS A 3 -44.11 -9.38 -21.63
C LYS A 3 -44.20 -8.90 -20.20
N ARG A 4 -43.83 -9.74 -19.22
CA ARG A 4 -43.65 -9.28 -17.83
C ARG A 4 -42.73 -8.07 -17.87
N ALA A 5 -43.22 -6.91 -17.43
CA ALA A 5 -42.40 -5.73 -17.27
C ALA A 5 -41.28 -6.10 -16.28
N VAL A 6 -40.03 -5.92 -16.69
CA VAL A 6 -38.89 -6.08 -15.80
C VAL A 6 -39.01 -5.01 -14.73
N ALA A 7 -38.99 -5.39 -13.45
CA ALA A 7 -39.04 -4.44 -12.35
C ALA A 7 -37.74 -3.63 -12.28
N ALA A 8 -37.83 -2.39 -11.81
CA ALA A 8 -36.65 -1.61 -11.48
C ALA A 8 -35.86 -2.30 -10.35
N PRO A 9 -34.52 -2.27 -10.38
CA PRO A 9 -33.74 -2.75 -9.24
C PRO A 9 -34.02 -1.86 -8.03
N SER A 10 -33.88 -2.41 -6.83
CA SER A 10 -33.84 -1.61 -5.61
C SER A 10 -32.52 -0.83 -5.51
N ILE A 11 -32.49 0.22 -4.68
CA ILE A 11 -31.24 0.95 -4.39
C ILE A 11 -30.19 0.01 -3.79
N GLU A 12 -30.62 -0.92 -2.94
CA GLU A 12 -29.75 -1.91 -2.30
C GLU A 12 -29.14 -2.88 -3.32
N GLU A 13 -29.92 -3.35 -4.30
CA GLU A 13 -29.40 -4.17 -5.40
C GLU A 13 -28.35 -3.42 -6.22
N VAL A 14 -28.58 -2.13 -6.51
CA VAL A 14 -27.60 -1.29 -7.20
C VAL A 14 -26.34 -1.11 -6.36
N GLN A 15 -26.45 -0.85 -5.06
CA GLN A 15 -25.31 -0.76 -4.15
C GLN A 15 -24.52 -2.07 -4.10
N ASN A 16 -25.20 -3.22 -4.05
CA ASN A 16 -24.55 -4.52 -4.04
C ASN A 16 -23.79 -4.81 -5.34
N LEU A 17 -24.31 -4.41 -6.49
CA LEU A 17 -23.58 -4.50 -7.77
C LEU A 17 -22.35 -3.60 -7.78
N LEU A 18 -22.42 -2.43 -7.15
CA LEU A 18 -21.31 -1.46 -7.08
C LEU A 18 -20.21 -1.85 -6.10
N ARG A 19 -20.49 -2.71 -5.11
CA ARG A 19 -19.45 -3.30 -4.23
C ARG A 19 -18.41 -4.12 -5.00
N ALA A 20 -18.71 -4.55 -6.23
CA ALA A 20 -17.75 -5.21 -7.11
C ALA A 20 -16.85 -4.25 -7.90
N VAL A 21 -16.99 -2.94 -7.72
CA VAL A 21 -16.16 -1.91 -8.35
C VAL A 21 -15.10 -1.46 -7.34
N ILE A 22 -13.84 -1.74 -7.66
CA ILE A 22 -12.68 -1.46 -6.81
C ILE A 22 -12.02 -0.17 -7.26
N ASP A 23 -11.70 0.71 -6.31
CA ASP A 23 -10.82 1.84 -6.57
C ASP A 23 -9.37 1.32 -6.73
N PRO A 24 -8.72 1.48 -7.89
CA PRO A 24 -7.41 0.90 -8.15
C PRO A 24 -6.27 1.53 -7.31
N GLU A 25 -6.48 2.70 -6.73
CA GLU A 25 -5.49 3.41 -5.91
C GLU A 25 -5.60 3.00 -4.43
N LEU A 26 -6.83 2.85 -3.94
CA LEU A 26 -7.14 2.53 -2.55
C LEU A 26 -7.31 1.02 -2.29
N GLY A 27 -7.50 0.22 -3.34
CA GLY A 27 -7.57 -1.24 -3.26
C GLY A 27 -8.86 -1.79 -2.62
N ASP A 28 -9.89 -0.95 -2.48
CA ASP A 28 -11.16 -1.33 -1.85
C ASP A 28 -12.35 -0.80 -2.66
N ASN A 29 -13.56 -1.27 -2.35
CA ASN A 29 -14.75 -1.00 -3.11
C ASN A 29 -15.28 0.42 -2.89
N ILE A 30 -15.76 1.04 -3.97
CA ILE A 30 -16.21 2.44 -3.97
C ILE A 30 -17.41 2.71 -3.03
N VAL A 31 -18.15 1.67 -2.62
CA VAL A 31 -19.30 1.80 -1.71
C VAL A 31 -18.83 1.92 -0.27
N ASP A 32 -18.00 0.99 0.22
CA ASP A 32 -17.51 1.02 1.60
C ASP A 32 -16.52 2.17 1.85
N LEU A 33 -15.75 2.53 0.83
CA LEU A 33 -14.93 3.74 0.83
C LEU A 33 -15.77 5.03 0.91
N GLY A 34 -17.08 4.98 0.66
CA GLY A 34 -17.96 6.15 0.66
C GLY A 34 -17.80 7.05 -0.57
N MET A 35 -17.18 6.54 -1.64
CA MET A 35 -17.04 7.24 -2.91
C MET A 35 -18.35 7.26 -3.70
N ALA A 36 -19.15 6.20 -3.59
CA ALA A 36 -20.49 6.08 -4.16
C ALA A 36 -21.50 6.85 -3.29
N GLY A 37 -22.07 7.90 -3.86
CA GLY A 37 -23.06 8.76 -3.22
C GLY A 37 -24.51 8.37 -3.55
N ALA A 38 -25.36 9.39 -3.72
CA ALA A 38 -26.78 9.19 -3.98
C ALA A 38 -27.04 8.43 -5.29
N ILE A 39 -27.99 7.49 -5.24
CA ILE A 39 -28.45 6.69 -6.37
C ILE A 39 -29.92 7.07 -6.63
N THR A 40 -30.24 7.38 -7.88
CA THR A 40 -31.61 7.64 -8.32
C THR A 40 -31.97 6.78 -9.53
N LEU A 41 -33.19 6.28 -9.56
CA LEU A 41 -33.70 5.37 -10.58
C LEU A 41 -34.93 5.99 -11.23
N ALA A 42 -34.90 6.20 -12.54
CA ALA A 42 -36.04 6.72 -13.29
C ALA A 42 -36.01 6.19 -14.74
N ASP A 43 -37.13 5.67 -15.23
CA ASP A 43 -37.34 5.31 -16.64
C ASP A 43 -36.22 4.46 -17.29
N GLY A 44 -35.70 3.48 -16.55
CA GLY A 44 -34.59 2.62 -17.00
C GLY A 44 -33.21 3.27 -16.90
N VAL A 45 -33.11 4.48 -16.36
CA VAL A 45 -31.85 5.20 -16.14
C VAL A 45 -31.43 5.11 -14.68
N VAL A 46 -30.19 4.68 -14.46
CA VAL A 46 -29.54 4.73 -13.14
C VAL A 46 -28.60 5.93 -13.13
N THR A 47 -28.83 6.88 -12.22
CA THR A 47 -27.89 7.98 -11.96
C THR A 47 -27.20 7.76 -10.63
N ILE A 48 -25.88 7.81 -10.61
CA ILE A 48 -25.06 7.69 -9.41
C ILE A 48 -24.11 8.87 -9.26
N GLY A 49 -24.08 9.47 -8.07
CA GLY A 49 -23.01 10.39 -7.67
C GLY A 49 -21.74 9.63 -7.31
N VAL A 50 -20.60 9.99 -7.89
CA VAL A 50 -19.29 9.43 -7.51
C VAL A 50 -18.33 10.57 -7.18
N LYS A 51 -17.82 10.58 -5.95
CA LYS A 51 -16.83 11.56 -5.51
C LYS A 51 -15.43 10.98 -5.65
N LEU A 52 -14.55 11.70 -6.34
CA LEU A 52 -13.14 11.33 -6.51
C LEU A 52 -12.25 12.12 -5.54
N THR A 53 -11.11 11.51 -5.20
CA THR A 53 -10.09 12.14 -4.35
C THR A 53 -9.46 13.36 -5.02
N ILE A 54 -9.26 13.34 -6.35
CA ILE A 54 -8.70 14.45 -7.15
C ILE A 54 -9.30 14.53 -8.57
N ARG A 55 -9.39 15.75 -9.14
CA ARG A 55 -9.96 16.03 -10.48
C ARG A 55 -9.29 15.29 -11.64
N GLY A 56 -7.98 15.07 -11.54
CA GLY A 56 -7.14 14.58 -12.64
C GLY A 56 -6.94 13.07 -12.67
N CYS A 57 -7.66 12.30 -11.84
CA CYS A 57 -7.36 10.88 -11.70
C CYS A 57 -7.58 10.12 -13.04
N PRO A 58 -6.52 9.54 -13.65
CA PRO A 58 -6.64 8.77 -14.89
C PRO A 58 -7.53 7.53 -14.70
N LEU A 59 -7.75 7.11 -13.46
CA LEU A 59 -8.58 5.96 -13.08
C LEU A 59 -10.08 6.24 -13.21
N ARG A 60 -10.52 7.49 -13.41
CA ARG A 60 -11.93 7.84 -13.65
C ARG A 60 -12.52 7.05 -14.82
N ALA A 61 -11.75 6.86 -15.89
CA ALA A 61 -12.19 6.11 -17.06
C ALA A 61 -12.40 4.62 -16.74
N GLN A 62 -11.56 4.05 -15.88
CA GLN A 62 -11.67 2.67 -15.42
C GLN A 62 -12.88 2.48 -14.51
N ILE A 63 -13.02 3.31 -13.47
CA ILE A 63 -14.17 3.28 -12.55
C ILE A 63 -15.48 3.46 -13.33
N GLN A 64 -15.52 4.38 -14.30
CA GLN A 64 -16.67 4.57 -15.18
C GLN A 64 -17.03 3.31 -15.97
N LYS A 65 -16.02 2.65 -16.57
CA LYS A 65 -16.22 1.41 -17.33
C LYS A 65 -16.73 0.30 -16.43
N ASP A 66 -16.15 0.15 -15.25
CA ASP A 66 -16.51 -0.90 -14.30
C ASP A 66 -17.93 -0.71 -13.78
N ILE A 67 -18.31 0.50 -13.36
CA ILE A 67 -19.69 0.84 -12.97
C ILE A 67 -20.69 0.47 -14.07
N ARG A 68 -20.44 0.88 -15.32
CA ARG A 68 -21.32 0.54 -16.45
C ARG A 68 -21.42 -0.96 -16.64
N SER A 69 -20.29 -1.66 -16.64
CA SER A 69 -20.24 -3.10 -16.83
C SER A 69 -21.02 -3.89 -15.76
N ARG A 70 -21.14 -3.35 -14.53
CA ARG A 70 -21.92 -3.99 -13.46
C ARG A 70 -23.40 -3.65 -13.54
N LEU A 71 -23.75 -2.42 -13.87
CA LEU A 71 -25.14 -1.95 -13.85
C LEU A 71 -25.91 -2.28 -15.15
N GLU A 72 -25.24 -2.23 -16.31
CA GLU A 72 -25.88 -2.51 -17.62
C GLU A 72 -26.23 -3.98 -17.82
N VAL A 73 -25.77 -4.88 -16.93
CA VAL A 73 -26.17 -6.29 -16.90
C VAL A 73 -27.63 -6.45 -16.41
N HIS A 74 -28.14 -5.49 -15.65
CA HIS A 74 -29.49 -5.57 -15.12
C HIS A 74 -30.53 -5.29 -16.24
N PRO A 75 -31.53 -6.16 -16.50
CA PRO A 75 -32.38 -6.05 -17.69
C PRO A 75 -33.30 -4.82 -17.75
N TRP A 76 -33.50 -4.12 -16.62
CA TRP A 76 -34.23 -2.85 -16.55
C TRP A 76 -33.38 -1.63 -16.92
N VAL A 77 -32.04 -1.75 -16.84
CA VAL A 77 -31.12 -0.63 -17.02
C VAL A 77 -30.85 -0.43 -18.51
N THR A 78 -31.30 0.70 -19.03
CA THR A 78 -31.07 1.12 -20.42
C THR A 78 -29.93 2.13 -20.55
N LYS A 79 -29.66 2.88 -19.47
CA LYS A 79 -28.61 3.91 -19.44
C LYS A 79 -28.08 4.12 -18.04
N VAL A 80 -26.77 4.32 -17.93
CA VAL A 80 -26.10 4.72 -16.68
C VAL A 80 -25.55 6.14 -16.82
N LYS A 81 -25.92 7.02 -15.90
CA LYS A 81 -25.38 8.36 -15.73
C LYS A 81 -24.52 8.39 -14.46
N ILE A 82 -23.36 9.04 -14.54
CA ILE A 82 -22.45 9.18 -13.41
C ILE A 82 -22.18 10.67 -13.23
N ASP A 83 -22.58 11.18 -12.08
CA ASP A 83 -22.37 12.56 -11.67
C ASP A 83 -21.10 12.63 -10.84
N TRP A 84 -20.08 13.29 -11.39
CA TRP A 84 -18.76 13.34 -10.77
C TRP A 84 -18.67 14.52 -9.82
N GLY A 85 -18.28 14.23 -8.58
CA GLY A 85 -17.95 15.22 -7.57
C GLY A 85 -16.51 15.12 -7.12
N GLU A 86 -16.08 16.11 -6.37
CA GLU A 86 -14.85 16.06 -5.60
C GLU A 86 -15.18 15.89 -4.12
N MET A 87 -14.33 15.15 -3.44
CA MET A 87 -14.39 15.08 -1.98
C MET A 87 -13.96 16.40 -1.36
N THR A 88 -14.62 16.78 -0.26
CA THR A 88 -14.07 17.81 0.63
C THR A 88 -12.83 17.29 1.39
N PRO A 89 -12.01 18.15 2.02
CA PRO A 89 -10.89 17.71 2.86
C PRO A 89 -11.30 16.74 3.97
N GLU A 90 -12.47 16.94 4.58
CA GLU A 90 -13.02 16.08 5.61
C GLU A 90 -13.40 14.71 5.03
N GLU A 91 -14.14 14.70 3.91
CA GLU A 91 -14.52 13.46 3.22
C GLU A 91 -13.30 12.65 2.78
N ARG A 92 -12.25 13.31 2.29
CA ARG A 92 -10.98 12.66 1.95
C ARG A 92 -10.32 12.04 3.20
N THR A 93 -10.35 12.74 4.33
CA THR A 93 -9.77 12.23 5.58
C THR A 93 -10.50 10.96 6.05
N ASP A 94 -11.83 10.95 5.95
CA ASP A 94 -12.66 9.80 6.32
C ASP A 94 -12.43 8.60 5.40
N VAL A 95 -12.41 8.82 4.08
CA VAL A 95 -12.10 7.77 3.09
C VAL A 95 -10.72 7.18 3.35
N MET A 96 -9.70 8.02 3.55
CA MET A 96 -8.34 7.55 3.83
C MET A 96 -8.27 6.79 5.16
N SER A 97 -9.07 7.18 6.16
CA SER A 97 -9.13 6.48 7.44
C SER A 97 -9.76 5.09 7.29
N ARG A 98 -10.83 4.96 6.51
CA ARG A 98 -11.46 3.67 6.18
C ARG A 98 -10.58 2.78 5.33
N ALA A 99 -9.95 3.32 4.29
CA ALA A 99 -8.99 2.59 3.47
C ALA A 99 -7.84 2.03 4.33
N ARG A 100 -7.29 2.83 5.25
CA ARG A 100 -6.27 2.39 6.21
C ARG A 100 -6.79 1.32 7.18
N TRP A 101 -8.03 1.44 7.65
CA TRP A 101 -8.64 0.45 8.52
C TRP A 101 -8.83 -0.90 7.80
N ASN A 102 -9.41 -0.88 6.61
CA ASN A 102 -9.67 -2.08 5.82
C ASN A 102 -8.36 -2.74 5.34
N ALA A 103 -7.34 -1.94 5.01
CA ALA A 103 -6.00 -2.44 4.72
C ALA A 103 -5.33 -3.09 5.96
N ARG A 104 -5.66 -2.64 7.18
CA ARG A 104 -5.16 -3.26 8.42
C ARG A 104 -5.89 -4.55 8.76
N GLU A 105 -7.21 -4.62 8.58
CA GLU A 105 -7.96 -5.86 8.88
C GLU A 105 -7.70 -6.98 7.87
N ASN A 106 -7.42 -6.62 6.61
CA ASN A 106 -7.06 -7.56 5.55
C ASN A 106 -5.54 -7.67 5.33
N ALA A 107 -4.72 -7.13 6.24
CA ALA A 107 -3.28 -7.21 6.11
C ALA A 107 -2.86 -8.68 6.17
N THR A 108 -2.22 -9.16 5.10
CA THR A 108 -1.50 -10.44 5.14
C THR A 108 -0.45 -10.40 6.24
N ASP A 109 -0.33 -11.49 7.01
CA ASP A 109 0.74 -11.65 7.98
C ASP A 109 2.09 -11.42 7.29
N THR A 110 2.87 -10.50 7.85
CA THR A 110 4.23 -10.22 7.42
C THR A 110 5.23 -10.89 8.35
N ALA A 111 6.50 -11.00 7.96
CA ALA A 111 7.56 -11.46 8.83
C ALA A 111 7.93 -10.43 9.92
N VAL A 112 7.35 -9.22 9.88
CA VAL A 112 7.49 -8.22 10.94
C VAL A 112 6.60 -8.60 12.12
N PRO A 113 7.14 -8.80 13.34
CA PRO A 113 6.33 -9.16 14.49
C PRO A 113 5.27 -8.12 14.82
N LEU A 114 4.06 -8.56 15.18
CA LEU A 114 2.96 -7.67 15.61
C LEU A 114 3.31 -6.79 16.82
N SER A 115 4.29 -7.20 17.63
CA SER A 115 4.80 -6.44 18.77
C SER A 115 5.72 -5.28 18.37
N ALA A 116 6.26 -5.28 17.15
CA ALA A 116 7.22 -4.29 16.70
C ALA A 116 6.52 -2.98 16.35
N ARG A 117 7.08 -1.85 16.80
CA ARG A 117 6.61 -0.52 16.42
C ARG A 117 7.23 -0.10 15.09
N VAL A 118 6.40 0.13 14.07
CA VAL A 118 6.86 0.53 12.74
C VAL A 118 6.89 2.05 12.62
N LEU A 119 8.02 2.60 12.19
CA LEU A 119 8.25 4.03 11.98
C LEU A 119 8.71 4.28 10.54
N ALA A 120 7.83 4.85 9.70
CA ALA A 120 8.19 5.27 8.36
C ALA A 120 8.79 6.68 8.38
N ILE A 121 9.99 6.83 7.84
CA ILE A 121 10.72 8.09 7.77
C ILE A 121 10.68 8.59 6.33
N ALA A 122 10.02 9.72 6.08
CA ALA A 122 9.80 10.28 4.75
C ALA A 122 10.34 11.71 4.63
N SER A 123 10.57 12.15 3.39
CA SER A 123 11.05 13.50 3.09
C SER A 123 10.52 14.00 1.75
N GLY A 124 10.08 15.25 1.67
CA GLY A 124 9.55 15.81 0.43
C GLY A 124 10.59 16.14 -0.65
N LYS A 125 11.90 16.02 -0.35
CA LYS A 125 13.01 16.25 -1.29
C LYS A 125 14.20 15.36 -0.95
N GLY A 126 14.99 14.99 -1.97
CA GLY A 126 16.27 14.30 -1.77
C GLY A 126 17.33 15.20 -1.12
N GLY A 127 18.31 14.57 -0.46
CA GLY A 127 19.46 15.28 0.12
C GLY A 127 19.23 16.01 1.44
N VAL A 128 18.04 15.93 2.04
CA VAL A 128 17.72 16.58 3.33
C VAL A 128 18.27 15.86 4.56
N GLY A 129 19.01 14.76 4.37
CA GLY A 129 19.56 13.96 5.46
C GLY A 129 18.59 12.93 6.07
N LYS A 130 17.52 12.57 5.36
CA LYS A 130 16.53 11.55 5.78
C LYS A 130 17.19 10.26 6.28
N SER A 131 18.04 9.62 5.46
CA SER A 131 18.73 8.39 5.82
C SER A 131 19.66 8.56 7.01
N SER A 132 20.33 9.72 7.13
CA SER A 132 21.13 10.05 8.30
C SER A 132 20.29 10.10 9.58
N VAL A 133 19.10 10.69 9.52
CA VAL A 133 18.15 10.70 10.66
C VAL A 133 17.72 9.28 10.98
N THR A 134 17.37 8.47 9.98
CA THR A 134 16.97 7.07 10.15
C THR A 134 18.05 6.26 10.86
N VAL A 135 19.31 6.33 10.40
CA VAL A 135 20.44 5.60 11.00
C VAL A 135 20.71 6.05 12.42
N ASN A 136 20.75 7.36 12.69
CA ASN A 136 21.04 7.86 14.03
C ASN A 136 19.92 7.51 15.02
N LEU A 137 18.66 7.58 14.60
CA LEU A 137 17.52 7.17 15.42
C LEU A 137 17.57 5.67 15.73
N ALA A 138 17.86 4.83 14.72
CA ALA A 138 18.02 3.39 14.91
C ALA A 138 19.15 3.09 15.91
N ALA A 139 20.32 3.70 15.70
CA ALA A 139 21.47 3.51 16.57
C ALA A 139 21.20 3.96 18.02
N ALA A 140 20.48 5.07 18.21
CA ALA A 140 20.10 5.56 19.54
C ALA A 140 19.14 4.59 20.26
N LEU A 141 18.12 4.08 19.55
CA LEU A 141 17.19 3.08 20.08
C LEU A 141 17.93 1.78 20.45
N ALA A 142 18.84 1.31 19.58
CA ALA A 142 19.65 0.13 19.87
C ALA A 142 20.59 0.36 21.06
N ALA A 143 21.25 1.52 21.14
CA ALA A 143 22.09 1.88 22.29
C ALA A 143 21.31 1.84 23.62
N ALA A 144 20.02 2.18 23.59
CA ALA A 144 19.10 2.08 24.73
C ALA A 144 18.63 0.64 25.04
N GLY A 145 19.19 -0.37 24.37
CA GLY A 145 18.93 -1.80 24.62
C GLY A 145 17.79 -2.39 23.81
N LYS A 146 17.37 -1.74 22.71
CA LYS A 146 16.30 -2.24 21.83
C LYS A 146 16.86 -3.07 20.67
N THR A 147 16.04 -3.99 20.18
CA THR A 147 16.27 -4.69 18.90
C THR A 147 15.54 -3.92 17.80
N VAL A 148 16.29 -3.35 16.87
CA VAL A 148 15.76 -2.41 15.87
C VAL A 148 16.07 -2.92 14.47
N GLY A 149 15.01 -3.13 13.69
CA GLY A 149 15.10 -3.35 12.25
C GLY A 149 15.23 -2.01 11.51
N VAL A 150 16.04 -1.97 10.46
CA VAL A 150 16.12 -0.86 9.53
C VAL A 150 15.95 -1.41 8.12
N LEU A 151 14.91 -0.94 7.44
CA LEU A 151 14.64 -1.23 6.05
C LEU A 151 14.94 0.03 5.22
N ASP A 152 15.98 -0.02 4.40
CA ASP A 152 16.29 1.03 3.43
C ASP A 152 15.53 0.75 2.13
N ALA A 153 14.48 1.55 1.87
CA ALA A 153 13.65 1.47 0.68
C ALA A 153 14.05 2.48 -0.40
N ASP A 154 15.14 3.23 -0.20
CA ASP A 154 15.66 4.18 -1.18
C ASP A 154 16.60 3.47 -2.18
N ILE A 155 16.03 2.93 -3.26
CA ILE A 155 16.75 2.15 -4.27
C ILE A 155 17.90 2.93 -4.92
N TRP A 156 17.69 4.22 -5.21
CA TRP A 156 18.64 5.04 -5.96
C TRP A 156 19.69 5.69 -5.07
N GLY A 157 19.37 5.89 -3.80
CA GLY A 157 20.19 6.58 -2.80
C GLY A 157 20.59 5.70 -1.62
N PHE A 158 20.57 4.37 -1.76
CA PHE A 158 20.82 3.47 -0.64
C PHE A 158 22.16 3.80 0.01
N SER A 159 22.11 4.07 1.31
CA SER A 159 23.25 4.61 2.04
C SER A 159 23.35 4.07 3.45
N ILE A 160 22.29 3.43 3.96
CA ILE A 160 22.23 2.94 5.33
C ILE A 160 23.33 1.90 5.62
N PRO A 161 23.51 0.83 4.81
CA PRO A 161 24.57 -0.14 5.06
C PRO A 161 25.96 0.50 5.10
N ARG A 162 26.25 1.40 4.15
CA ARG A 162 27.51 2.14 4.06
C ARG A 162 27.74 3.08 5.25
N MET A 163 26.72 3.83 5.67
CA MET A 163 26.78 4.69 6.87
C MET A 163 27.06 3.88 8.14
N LEU A 164 26.56 2.64 8.19
CA LEU A 164 26.77 1.71 9.29
C LEU A 164 28.02 0.83 9.11
N GLY A 165 28.83 1.03 8.06
CA GLY A 165 30.01 0.20 7.77
C GLY A 165 29.70 -1.29 7.68
N MET A 166 28.50 -1.64 7.21
CA MET A 166 28.05 -3.01 7.01
C MET A 166 28.32 -3.47 5.57
N PRO A 167 28.42 -4.79 5.33
CA PRO A 167 28.47 -5.33 3.98
C PRO A 167 27.23 -4.94 3.17
N ASP A 168 27.39 -4.70 1.87
CA ASP A 168 26.31 -4.36 0.94
C ASP A 168 25.59 -5.62 0.39
N ARG A 169 25.91 -6.84 0.87
CA ARG A 169 25.32 -8.10 0.37
C ARG A 169 24.34 -8.68 1.38
N LEU A 170 23.19 -9.15 0.88
CA LEU A 170 22.26 -9.98 1.66
C LEU A 170 22.55 -11.45 1.42
N GLU A 171 22.37 -12.24 2.47
CA GLU A 171 22.40 -13.70 2.39
C GLU A 171 20.99 -14.24 2.53
N ALA A 172 20.71 -15.34 1.83
CA ALA A 172 19.50 -16.12 2.02
C ALA A 172 19.88 -17.44 2.67
N ALA A 173 19.16 -17.82 3.73
CA ALA A 173 19.40 -19.07 4.44
C ALA A 173 18.09 -19.81 4.73
N THR A 174 18.16 -21.14 4.84
CA THR A 174 17.03 -21.94 5.30
C THR A 174 16.83 -21.70 6.80
N VAL A 175 15.64 -21.24 7.18
CA VAL A 175 15.28 -20.96 8.58
C VAL A 175 14.25 -21.99 9.04
N PRO A 176 14.43 -22.67 10.19
CA PRO A 176 13.43 -23.60 10.72
C PRO A 176 12.06 -22.94 10.86
N GLY A 177 11.02 -23.62 10.40
CA GLY A 177 9.64 -23.09 10.42
C GLY A 177 9.24 -22.28 9.18
N HIS A 178 10.13 -22.12 8.21
CA HIS A 178 9.83 -21.48 6.92
C HIS A 178 10.06 -22.46 5.76
N ASP A 179 9.10 -22.52 4.84
CA ASP A 179 9.14 -23.43 3.67
C ASP A 179 10.10 -22.96 2.57
N LYS A 180 10.52 -21.69 2.61
CA LYS A 180 11.43 -21.07 1.65
C LYS A 180 12.63 -20.44 2.37
N PRO A 181 13.78 -20.28 1.69
CA PRO A 181 14.90 -19.51 2.22
C PRO A 181 14.46 -18.09 2.57
N MET A 182 14.92 -17.61 3.73
CA MET A 182 14.64 -16.27 4.23
C MET A 182 15.87 -15.39 4.07
N ILE A 183 15.64 -14.10 3.83
CA ILE A 183 16.69 -13.08 3.82
C ILE A 183 17.18 -12.88 5.25
N ILE A 184 18.49 -12.98 5.45
CA ILE A 184 19.13 -12.75 6.74
C ILE A 184 19.58 -11.29 6.80
N PRO A 185 19.08 -10.49 7.76
CA PRO A 185 19.46 -9.10 7.89
C PRO A 185 20.92 -8.98 8.36
N ASN A 186 21.62 -7.93 7.91
CA ASN A 186 22.93 -7.61 8.45
C ASN A 186 22.81 -7.10 9.88
N GLU A 187 23.51 -7.75 10.80
CA GLU A 187 23.40 -7.44 12.22
C GLU A 187 24.59 -6.64 12.75
N ARG A 188 24.33 -5.68 13.65
CA ARG A 188 25.37 -4.96 14.39
C ARG A 188 24.90 -4.65 15.80
N VAL A 189 25.71 -5.04 16.78
CA VAL A 189 25.50 -4.70 18.18
C VAL A 189 25.84 -3.22 18.39
N ILE A 190 24.91 -2.47 19.01
CA ILE A 190 25.11 -1.08 19.38
C ILE A 190 24.73 -0.92 20.85
N GLY A 191 25.71 -0.59 21.70
CA GLY A 191 25.50 -0.53 23.15
C GLY A 191 25.01 -1.89 23.70
N LYS A 192 23.81 -1.91 24.27
CA LYS A 192 23.17 -3.12 24.82
C LYS A 192 22.13 -3.74 23.87
N GLY A 193 21.90 -3.15 22.70
CA GLY A 193 20.88 -3.59 21.75
C GLY A 193 21.49 -4.05 20.43
N LEU A 194 20.61 -4.23 19.45
CA LEU A 194 20.93 -4.88 18.18
C LEU A 194 20.27 -4.12 17.03
N LEU A 195 21.06 -3.79 16.00
CA LEU A 195 20.57 -3.34 14.70
C LEU A 195 20.50 -4.52 13.75
N LYS A 196 19.40 -4.62 13.02
CA LYS A 196 19.19 -5.55 11.91
C LYS A 196 18.87 -4.75 10.66
N VAL A 197 19.68 -4.85 9.61
CA VAL A 197 19.60 -3.95 8.46
C VAL A 197 19.39 -4.73 7.17
N VAL A 198 18.42 -4.28 6.38
CA VAL A 198 18.14 -4.75 5.03
C VAL A 198 18.01 -3.53 4.13
N SER A 199 18.57 -3.59 2.93
CA SER A 199 18.48 -2.51 1.95
C SER A 199 18.13 -3.04 0.57
N THR A 200 17.26 -2.32 -0.14
CA THR A 200 16.92 -2.60 -1.54
C THR A 200 18.13 -2.58 -2.47
N GLY A 201 19.16 -1.78 -2.16
CA GLY A 201 20.39 -1.71 -2.94
C GLY A 201 21.18 -3.02 -2.99
N MET A 202 20.87 -3.96 -2.09
CA MET A 202 21.55 -5.25 -1.95
C MET A 202 20.98 -6.34 -2.88
N LEU A 203 19.87 -6.06 -3.59
CA LEU A 203 19.25 -6.95 -4.59
C LEU A 203 19.69 -6.65 -6.03
N VAL A 204 20.46 -5.58 -6.24
CA VAL A 204 20.93 -5.16 -7.56
C VAL A 204 22.30 -5.78 -7.82
N GLU A 205 22.34 -6.90 -8.53
CA GLU A 205 23.60 -7.58 -8.90
C GLU A 205 24.38 -6.86 -10.01
N ASP A 206 23.73 -5.98 -10.79
CA ASP A 206 24.34 -5.30 -11.95
C ASP A 206 23.81 -3.87 -12.14
N GLU A 207 24.70 -2.90 -12.35
CA GLU A 207 24.38 -1.48 -12.61
C GLU A 207 23.48 -1.33 -13.85
N GLY A 208 23.56 -2.28 -14.81
CA GLY A 208 22.73 -2.33 -16.00
C GLY A 208 21.25 -2.68 -15.74
N THR A 209 20.92 -3.34 -14.62
CA THR A 209 19.53 -3.72 -14.28
C THR A 209 18.75 -2.59 -13.60
N ALA A 210 19.42 -1.52 -13.17
CA ALA A 210 18.81 -0.37 -12.52
C ALA A 210 17.78 0.35 -13.43
N LEU A 211 17.98 0.31 -14.76
CA LEU A 211 17.13 0.97 -15.76
C LEU A 211 15.70 0.40 -15.91
N MET A 212 15.37 -0.77 -15.30
CA MET A 212 14.05 -1.40 -15.40
C MET A 212 13.12 -1.16 -14.19
N TRP A 213 13.56 -0.44 -13.16
CA TRP A 213 12.80 -0.26 -11.92
C TRP A 213 11.79 0.89 -12.04
N ARG A 214 10.61 0.60 -12.58
CA ARG A 214 9.40 1.46 -12.48
C ARG A 214 8.74 1.25 -11.11
N GLY A 215 7.95 2.23 -10.62
CA GLY A 215 7.38 2.25 -9.26
C GLY A 215 6.69 0.95 -8.76
N LEU A 216 6.15 0.12 -9.65
CA LEU A 216 5.59 -1.20 -9.30
C LEU A 216 6.63 -2.19 -8.74
N MET A 217 7.90 -2.08 -9.13
CA MET A 217 8.97 -2.94 -8.61
C MET A 217 9.44 -2.52 -7.21
N LEU A 218 9.35 -1.23 -6.86
CA LEU A 218 9.65 -0.73 -5.52
C LEU A 218 8.66 -1.31 -4.50
N THR A 219 7.36 -1.21 -4.79
CA THR A 219 6.31 -1.75 -3.91
C THR A 219 6.54 -3.24 -3.66
N LYS A 220 6.84 -4.01 -4.72
CA LYS A 220 7.15 -5.44 -4.60
C LYS A 220 8.40 -5.73 -3.78
N ALA A 221 9.45 -4.92 -3.89
CA ALA A 221 10.68 -5.10 -3.12
C ALA A 221 10.44 -4.84 -1.63
N VAL A 222 9.69 -3.78 -1.29
CA VAL A 222 9.29 -3.50 0.10
C VAL A 222 8.40 -4.62 0.64
N GLU A 223 7.39 -5.06 -0.12
CA GLU A 223 6.55 -6.21 0.24
C GLU A 223 7.39 -7.47 0.47
N GLN A 224 8.36 -7.74 -0.40
CA GLN A 224 9.26 -8.88 -0.23
C GLN A 224 10.04 -8.76 1.08
N PHE A 225 10.59 -7.61 1.43
CA PHE A 225 11.32 -7.47 2.69
C PHE A 225 10.45 -7.54 3.94
N LEU A 226 9.19 -7.11 3.84
CA LEU A 226 8.23 -7.28 4.93
C LEU A 226 7.90 -8.76 5.13
N ASN A 227 7.90 -9.58 4.09
CA ASN A 227 7.45 -10.99 4.15
C ASN A 227 8.58 -12.03 4.25
N ASP A 228 9.76 -11.74 3.69
CA ASP A 228 10.78 -12.75 3.41
C ASP A 228 12.06 -12.55 4.24
N VAL A 229 12.12 -11.48 5.06
CA VAL A 229 13.25 -11.25 5.97
C VAL A 229 13.00 -11.98 7.29
N ASN A 230 14.01 -12.70 7.75
CA ASN A 230 14.00 -13.29 9.08
C ASN A 230 14.30 -12.22 10.15
N TRP A 231 13.31 -11.37 10.45
CA TRP A 231 13.43 -10.32 11.46
C TRP A 231 13.62 -10.89 12.87
N GLY A 232 12.99 -12.04 13.16
CA GLY A 232 12.97 -12.61 14.51
C GLY A 232 12.32 -11.63 15.51
N HIS A 233 12.92 -11.48 16.70
CA HIS A 233 12.46 -10.48 17.67
C HIS A 233 12.79 -9.04 17.21
N LEU A 234 11.80 -8.14 17.24
CA LEU A 234 11.95 -6.71 17.00
C LEU A 234 11.14 -5.90 18.01
N ASP A 235 11.75 -4.86 18.58
CA ASP A 235 11.06 -3.79 19.31
C ASP A 235 10.56 -2.70 18.34
N TYR A 236 11.38 -2.38 17.34
CA TYR A 236 11.11 -1.33 16.34
C TYR A 236 11.51 -1.79 14.94
N LEU A 237 10.79 -1.30 13.93
CA LEU A 237 11.19 -1.34 12.53
C LEU A 237 11.14 0.08 11.96
N LEU A 238 12.29 0.59 11.54
CA LEU A 238 12.39 1.89 10.86
C LEU A 238 12.45 1.66 9.35
N ILE A 239 11.62 2.36 8.60
CA ILE A 239 11.58 2.27 7.13
C ILE A 239 12.05 3.60 6.56
N ASP A 240 13.20 3.60 5.87
CA ASP A 240 13.70 4.77 5.15
C ASP A 240 13.02 4.85 3.79
N MET A 241 11.99 5.69 3.69
CA MET A 241 11.19 5.81 2.47
C MET A 241 11.98 6.50 1.36
N PRO A 242 11.72 6.23 0.07
CA PRO A 242 12.27 7.04 -1.01
C PRO A 242 11.85 8.52 -0.88
N PRO A 243 12.61 9.48 -1.43
CA PRO A 243 12.24 10.90 -1.41
C PRO A 243 11.03 11.16 -2.31
N GLY A 244 10.15 12.07 -1.86
CA GLY A 244 8.90 12.41 -2.55
C GLY A 244 7.70 12.26 -1.63
#